data_AF-A0A2V2VTN3-F1
#
_entry.id   AF-A0A2V2VTN3-F1
#
_cell.length_a   1.000
_cell.length_b   1.000
_cell.length_c   1.000
_cell.angle_alpha   90.00
_cell.angle_beta   90.00
_cell.angle_gamma   90.00
#
_symmetry.space_group_name_H-M   'P 1'
#
loop_
_entity.id
_entity.type
_entity.pdbx_description
1 polymer ?
#
loop_
_entity_poly.entity_id
_entity_poly.type
_entity_poly.pdbx_seq_one_letter_code
_entity_poly.pdbx_strand_id
1 'polypeptide(L)'
;MVVLTSFSFTLCLICFIYLLAEFYETFRRSLQFSVVVLVVSIPIALEIVVTTTLAVGSKKLSRHKIIVTKLTAIEMMSGVNMLCSDKTGTLTLNKMEIQDQCFTFEKGHDLRSVLVLAALAAKWREPPRDALDTMVLGAADLDECDNYTQTEFVPFDPTTKRTAATLVDKRTNEKFSVTKGAPHVIIQLVYNQDEINDQVVEIIDSLAARGVRCLSVAKTDSQGRWHLCGILTFLDPPRPDTKETIRRSKQYGVDVKMVTGRPCADCEGDVPHA
;
A
#
# COMPACT_ATOMS: atom_id res chain seq x y z
N MET A 1 14.69 6.92 -37.34
CA MET A 1 15.12 7.79 -38.45
C MET A 1 16.16 7.14 -39.37
N VAL A 2 17.30 6.64 -38.86
CA VAL A 2 18.42 6.13 -39.69
C VAL A 2 18.01 5.07 -40.71
N VAL A 3 17.15 4.12 -40.33
CA VAL A 3 16.65 3.07 -41.24
C VAL A 3 15.79 3.66 -42.36
N LEU A 4 14.91 4.62 -42.03
CA LEU A 4 14.02 5.25 -43.00
C LEU A 4 14.78 6.15 -43.98
N THR A 5 15.77 6.90 -43.48
CA THR A 5 16.66 7.72 -44.31
C THR A 5 17.54 6.87 -45.20
N SER A 6 18.04 5.72 -44.71
CA SER A 6 18.83 4.79 -45.52
C SER A 6 17.99 4.18 -46.65
N PHE A 7 16.78 3.70 -46.33
CA PHE A 7 15.87 3.12 -47.33
C PHE A 7 15.50 4.15 -48.41
N SER A 8 15.16 5.36 -47.99
CA SER A 8 14.82 6.48 -48.86
C SER A 8 15.98 6.86 -49.79
N PHE A 9 17.21 6.90 -49.27
CA PHE A 9 18.40 7.17 -50.07
C PHE A 9 18.70 6.08 -51.09
N THR A 10 18.58 4.80 -50.70
CA THR A 10 18.73 3.66 -51.60
C THR A 10 17.70 3.70 -52.74
N LEU A 11 16.44 4.00 -52.43
CA LEU A 11 15.37 4.10 -53.43
C LEU A 11 15.60 5.26 -54.40
N CYS A 12 16.02 6.44 -53.90
CA CYS A 12 16.39 7.57 -54.74
C CYS A 12 17.59 7.27 -55.66
N LEU A 13 18.59 6.55 -55.17
CA LEU A 13 19.76 6.17 -55.97
C LEU A 13 19.39 5.17 -57.08
N ILE A 14 18.51 4.21 -56.78
CA ILE A 14 17.96 3.29 -57.78
C ILE A 14 17.16 4.06 -58.84
N CYS A 15 16.26 4.97 -58.44
CA CYS A 15 15.52 5.81 -59.38
C CYS A 15 16.43 6.68 -60.25
N PHE A 16 17.51 7.24 -59.67
CA PHE A 16 18.47 8.05 -60.41
C PHE A 16 19.23 7.25 -61.48
N ILE A 17 19.71 6.05 -61.12
CA ILE A 17 20.39 5.14 -62.06
C ILE A 17 19.43 4.68 -63.16
N TYR A 18 18.19 4.34 -62.80
CA TYR A 18 17.16 3.90 -63.75
C TYR A 18 16.84 4.98 -64.79
N LEU A 19 16.68 6.24 -64.36
CA LEU A 19 16.41 7.37 -65.26
C LEU A 19 17.58 7.68 -66.21
N LEU A 20 18.82 7.44 -65.79
CA LEU A 20 20.01 7.60 -66.64
C LEU A 20 20.19 6.44 -67.63
N ALA A 21 19.93 5.21 -67.20
CA ALA A 21 20.19 4.01 -67.99
C ALA A 21 19.13 3.77 -69.08
N GLU A 22 17.85 4.03 -68.79
CA GLU A 22 16.75 3.56 -69.65
C GLU A 22 16.05 4.71 -70.40
N PHE A 23 16.02 5.92 -69.84
CA PHE A 23 15.33 7.07 -70.44
C PHE A 23 16.25 8.07 -71.17
N TYR A 24 17.58 7.90 -71.12
CA TYR A 24 18.57 8.84 -71.68
C TYR A 24 18.32 10.32 -71.33
N GLU A 25 17.75 10.58 -70.15
CA GLU A 25 17.46 11.95 -69.72
C GLU A 25 18.75 12.71 -69.37
N THR A 26 18.74 14.04 -69.55
CA THR A 26 19.90 14.88 -69.23
C THR A 26 20.22 14.76 -67.74
N PHE A 27 21.50 14.57 -67.36
CA PHE A 27 21.96 14.44 -65.96
C PHE A 27 21.32 15.45 -65.00
N ARG A 28 21.18 16.71 -65.44
CA ARG A 28 20.53 17.78 -64.67
C ARG A 28 19.08 17.47 -64.30
N ARG A 29 18.31 16.87 -65.21
CA ARG A 29 16.90 16.55 -65.03
C ARG A 29 16.71 15.35 -64.10
N SER A 30 17.52 14.30 -64.26
CA SER A 30 17.51 13.13 -63.38
C SER A 30 17.90 13.51 -61.95
N LEU A 31 18.85 14.43 -61.79
CA LEU A 31 19.26 14.95 -60.48
C LEU A 31 18.13 15.77 -59.83
N GLN A 32 17.52 16.69 -60.58
CA GLN A 32 16.38 17.49 -60.09
C GLN A 32 15.23 16.59 -59.63
N PHE A 33 14.87 15.57 -60.41
CA PHE A 33 13.79 14.64 -60.07
C PHE A 33 14.12 13.82 -58.81
N SER A 34 15.34 13.30 -58.70
CA SER A 34 15.76 12.48 -57.56
C SER A 34 15.77 13.27 -56.24
N VAL A 35 16.15 14.55 -56.28
CA VAL A 35 16.10 15.45 -55.10
C VAL A 35 14.66 15.70 -54.67
N VAL A 36 13.73 15.89 -55.61
CA VAL A 36 12.29 16.06 -55.28
C VAL A 36 11.73 14.81 -54.61
N VAL A 37 12.03 13.62 -55.14
CA VAL A 37 11.60 12.35 -54.53
C VAL A 37 12.21 12.17 -53.14
N LEU A 38 13.48 12.52 -52.95
CA LEU A 38 14.17 12.43 -51.66
C LEU A 38 13.48 13.29 -50.60
N VAL A 39 13.15 14.55 -50.93
CA VAL A 39 12.47 15.47 -50.02
C VAL A 39 11.07 14.97 -49.64
N VAL A 40 10.31 14.45 -50.60
CA VAL A 40 8.96 13.91 -50.36
C VAL A 40 8.99 12.63 -49.52
N SER A 41 10.07 11.85 -49.62
CA SER A 41 10.17 10.54 -48.95
C SER A 41 10.53 10.61 -47.47
N ILE A 42 11.01 11.75 -46.96
CA ILE A 42 11.35 11.92 -45.54
C ILE A 42 10.15 12.55 -44.80
N PRO A 43 9.45 11.80 -43.92
CA PRO A 43 8.23 12.26 -43.27
C PRO A 43 8.55 13.11 -42.03
N ILE A 44 9.14 14.30 -42.23
CA ILE A 44 9.50 15.23 -41.15
C ILE A 44 8.27 15.63 -40.31
N ALA A 45 7.10 15.72 -40.95
CA ALA A 45 5.85 16.05 -40.27
C ALA A 45 5.43 15.02 -39.21
N LEU A 46 5.78 13.73 -39.39
CA LEU A 46 5.34 12.66 -38.49
C LEU A 46 5.89 12.85 -37.07
N GLU A 47 7.16 13.25 -36.94
CA GLU A 47 7.82 13.47 -35.65
C GLU A 47 7.16 14.62 -34.86
N ILE A 48 6.80 15.69 -35.57
CA ILE A 48 6.13 16.86 -34.99
C ILE A 48 4.71 16.48 -34.54
N VAL A 49 3.98 15.72 -35.36
CA VAL A 49 2.61 15.27 -35.05
C VAL A 49 2.60 14.36 -33.82
N VAL A 50 3.52 13.39 -33.73
CA VAL A 50 3.62 12.47 -32.58
C VAL A 50 3.92 13.25 -31.30
N THR A 51 4.93 14.12 -31.32
CA THR A 51 5.33 14.92 -30.15
C THR A 51 4.20 15.84 -29.68
N THR A 52 3.53 16.51 -30.62
CA THR A 52 2.40 17.40 -30.32
C THR A 52 1.22 16.61 -29.74
N THR A 53 0.92 15.44 -30.30
CA THR A 53 -0.16 14.56 -29.82
C THR A 53 0.11 14.07 -28.40
N LEU A 54 1.34 13.62 -28.12
CA LEU A 54 1.75 13.20 -26.77
C LEU A 54 1.71 14.37 -25.77
N ALA A 55 2.14 15.56 -26.17
CA ALA A 55 2.09 16.76 -25.33
C ALA A 55 0.64 17.15 -24.97
N VAL A 56 -0.27 17.13 -25.94
CA VAL A 56 -1.70 17.37 -25.71
C VAL A 56 -2.30 16.26 -24.83
N GLY A 57 -1.92 15.00 -25.07
CA GLY A 57 -2.31 13.86 -24.24
C GLY A 57 -1.88 14.01 -22.79
N SER A 58 -0.62 14.40 -22.54
CA SER A 58 -0.08 14.69 -21.21
C SER A 58 -0.88 15.79 -20.50
N LYS A 59 -1.23 16.87 -21.20
CA LYS A 59 -2.08 17.95 -20.66
C LYS A 59 -3.48 17.46 -20.30
N LYS A 60 -4.07 16.55 -21.10
CA LYS A 60 -5.37 15.93 -20.81
C LYS A 60 -5.30 15.00 -19.59
N LEU A 61 -4.22 14.23 -19.44
CA LEU A 61 -3.97 13.36 -18.29
C LEU A 61 -3.77 14.17 -16.99
N SER A 62 -3.07 15.30 -17.06
CA SER A 62 -2.87 16.20 -15.92
C SER A 62 -4.20 16.74 -15.35
N ARG A 63 -5.19 17.03 -16.21
CA ARG A 63 -6.55 17.40 -15.77
C ARG A 63 -7.25 16.29 -14.99
N HIS A 64 -6.84 15.03 -15.17
CA HIS A 64 -7.32 13.86 -14.44
C HIS A 64 -6.40 13.49 -13.26
N LYS A 65 -5.57 14.42 -12.79
CA LYS A 65 -4.61 14.23 -11.68
C LYS A 65 -3.51 13.18 -11.97
N ILE A 66 -3.22 12.91 -13.24
CA ILE A 66 -2.12 12.03 -13.67
C ILE A 66 -0.95 12.89 -14.13
N ILE A 67 0.19 12.79 -13.45
CA ILE A 67 1.40 13.57 -13.77
C ILE A 67 2.32 12.72 -14.64
N VAL A 68 2.56 13.16 -15.87
CA VAL A 68 3.46 12.50 -16.81
C VAL A 68 4.78 13.28 -16.86
N THR A 69 5.86 12.66 -16.40
CA THR A 69 7.20 13.28 -16.40
C THR A 69 7.95 13.10 -17.72
N LYS A 70 7.61 12.06 -18.50
CA LYS A 70 8.20 11.75 -19.81
C LYS A 70 7.08 11.44 -20.81
N LEU A 71 7.06 12.12 -21.96
CA LEU A 71 6.03 11.89 -22.99
C LEU A 71 6.03 10.46 -23.53
N THR A 72 7.20 9.84 -23.61
CA THR A 72 7.37 8.43 -24.00
C THR A 72 6.69 7.46 -23.03
N ALA A 73 6.43 7.85 -21.79
CA ALA A 73 5.70 7.01 -20.84
C ALA A 73 4.25 6.76 -21.29
N ILE A 74 3.62 7.72 -21.99
CA ILE A 74 2.25 7.55 -22.50
C ILE A 74 2.20 6.42 -23.53
N GLU A 75 3.21 6.35 -24.42
CA GLU A 75 3.36 5.28 -25.40
C GLU A 75 3.63 3.94 -24.70
N MET A 76 4.58 3.90 -23.76
CA MET A 76 4.89 2.68 -23.01
C MET A 76 3.69 2.14 -22.23
N MET A 77 2.87 3.01 -21.65
CA MET A 77 1.64 2.61 -20.93
C MET A 77 0.64 1.86 -21.80
N SER A 78 0.65 2.07 -23.13
CA SER A 78 -0.23 1.33 -24.05
C SER A 78 0.13 -0.15 -24.19
N GLY A 79 1.40 -0.50 -23.93
CA GLY A 79 1.91 -1.88 -24.02
C GLY A 79 2.00 -2.60 -22.67
N VAL A 80 1.54 -1.99 -21.58
CA VAL A 80 1.58 -2.60 -20.26
C VAL A 80 0.58 -3.75 -20.18
N ASN A 81 1.06 -4.93 -19.77
CA ASN A 81 0.25 -6.12 -19.53
C ASN A 81 0.28 -6.60 -18.06
N MET A 82 1.13 -5.99 -17.23
CA MET A 82 1.23 -6.29 -15.80
C MET A 82 1.45 -5.01 -14.99
N LEU A 83 0.61 -4.81 -13.98
CA LEU A 83 0.69 -3.73 -13.00
C LEU A 83 1.11 -4.31 -11.65
N CYS A 84 2.37 -4.09 -11.28
CA CYS A 84 2.84 -4.36 -9.93
C CYS A 84 2.53 -3.15 -9.05
N SER A 85 1.58 -3.29 -8.12
CA SER A 85 1.12 -2.22 -7.24
C SER A 85 1.52 -2.53 -5.80
N ASP A 86 2.05 -1.53 -5.09
CA ASP A 86 2.29 -1.63 -3.66
C ASP A 86 0.95 -1.71 -2.90
N LYS A 87 0.86 -2.51 -1.83
CA LYS A 87 -0.36 -2.57 -1.01
C LYS A 87 -0.59 -1.26 -0.28
N THR A 88 0.40 -0.85 0.52
CA THR A 88 0.22 0.19 1.54
C THR A 88 0.16 1.56 0.88
N GLY A 89 -0.96 2.26 1.02
CA GLY A 89 -1.13 3.63 0.51
C GLY A 89 -1.44 3.72 -0.99
N THR A 90 -1.28 2.65 -1.76
CA THR A 90 -1.77 2.59 -3.15
C THR A 90 -3.10 1.86 -3.24
N LEU A 91 -3.16 0.56 -2.89
CA LEU A 91 -4.40 -0.21 -2.87
C LEU A 91 -5.25 0.06 -1.62
N THR A 92 -4.60 0.44 -0.52
CA THR A 92 -5.24 0.79 0.75
C THR A 92 -5.23 2.30 1.02
N LEU A 93 -6.06 2.73 1.97
CA LEU A 93 -6.11 4.13 2.39
C LEU A 93 -4.92 4.54 3.28
N ASN A 94 -4.12 3.58 3.74
CA ASN A 94 -3.07 3.76 4.74
C ASN A 94 -3.62 4.47 5.99
N LYS A 95 -4.83 4.07 6.38
CA LYS A 95 -5.57 4.59 7.53
C LYS A 95 -6.08 3.39 8.30
N MET A 96 -5.36 2.99 9.34
CA MET A 96 -5.78 1.87 10.18
C MET A 96 -7.12 2.22 10.86
N GLU A 97 -8.08 1.33 10.79
CA GLU A 97 -9.38 1.45 11.44
C GLU A 97 -9.54 0.33 12.47
N ILE A 98 -9.99 0.68 13.69
CA ILE A 98 -10.37 -0.32 14.70
C ILE A 98 -11.67 -0.98 14.26
N GLN A 99 -11.74 -2.30 14.32
CA GLN A 99 -12.97 -3.04 14.04
C GLN A 99 -13.78 -3.24 15.32
N ASP A 100 -15.09 -3.38 15.17
CA ASP A 100 -16.01 -3.66 16.30
C ASP A 100 -15.76 -5.05 16.95
N GLN A 101 -15.12 -5.95 16.21
CA GLN A 101 -14.83 -7.30 16.66
C GLN A 101 -13.65 -7.31 17.65
N CYS A 102 -13.96 -7.42 18.95
CA CYS A 102 -12.98 -7.64 20.01
C CYS A 102 -13.15 -9.06 20.58
N PHE A 103 -12.04 -9.77 20.78
CA PHE A 103 -12.04 -11.07 21.45
C PHE A 103 -11.61 -10.88 22.89
N THR A 104 -12.48 -11.19 23.85
CA THR A 104 -12.20 -11.07 25.28
C THR A 104 -12.11 -12.45 25.93
N PHE A 105 -11.19 -12.62 26.88
CA PHE A 105 -10.88 -13.92 27.50
C PHE A 105 -11.28 -13.98 28.98
N GLU A 106 -11.59 -12.85 29.60
CA GLU A 106 -12.20 -12.80 30.94
C GLU A 106 -13.63 -12.28 30.91
N LYS A 107 -14.45 -12.80 31.82
CA LYS A 107 -15.85 -12.40 31.97
C LYS A 107 -15.91 -10.96 32.49
N GLY A 108 -16.53 -10.06 31.73
CA GLY A 108 -16.80 -8.68 32.14
C GLY A 108 -15.97 -7.61 31.44
N HIS A 109 -15.02 -7.98 30.56
CA HIS A 109 -14.40 -7.01 29.66
C HIS A 109 -15.22 -6.88 28.39
N ASP A 110 -15.56 -5.63 28.06
CA ASP A 110 -16.13 -5.24 26.78
C ASP A 110 -15.05 -4.53 25.93
N LEU A 111 -15.33 -4.28 24.64
CA LEU A 111 -14.43 -3.55 23.74
C LEU A 111 -13.98 -2.21 24.36
N ARG A 112 -14.90 -1.48 25.01
CA ARG A 112 -14.58 -0.20 25.69
C ARG A 112 -13.54 -0.37 26.80
N SER A 113 -13.70 -1.37 27.65
CA SER A 113 -12.77 -1.66 28.75
C SER A 113 -11.38 -2.02 28.22
N VAL A 114 -11.31 -2.83 27.16
CA VAL A 114 -10.04 -3.21 26.52
C VAL A 114 -9.37 -2.00 25.85
N LEU A 115 -10.15 -1.10 25.23
CA LEU A 115 -9.63 0.14 24.64
C LEU A 115 -9.04 1.07 25.71
N VAL A 116 -9.69 1.22 26.86
CA VAL A 116 -9.16 2.00 27.98
C VAL A 116 -7.85 1.37 28.50
N LEU A 117 -7.79 0.06 28.68
CA LEU A 117 -6.54 -0.63 29.07
C LEU A 117 -5.42 -0.44 28.04
N ALA A 118 -5.74 -0.45 26.75
CA ALA A 118 -4.79 -0.20 25.67
C ALA A 118 -4.31 1.26 25.64
N ALA A 119 -5.19 2.22 25.96
CA ALA A 119 -4.88 3.64 26.10
C ALA A 119 -3.98 3.90 27.31
N LEU A 120 -4.24 3.22 28.43
CA LEU A 120 -3.43 3.26 29.65
C LEU A 120 -2.02 2.66 29.46
N ALA A 121 -1.88 1.68 28.55
CA ALA A 121 -0.60 1.16 28.10
C ALA A 121 0.12 2.10 27.10
N ALA A 122 -0.48 3.24 26.76
CA ALA A 122 0.13 4.34 26.02
C ALA A 122 0.35 5.54 26.95
N LYS A 123 1.00 6.57 26.44
CA LYS A 123 0.98 7.89 27.07
C LYS A 123 -0.14 8.72 26.46
N TRP A 124 -1.31 8.77 27.11
CA TRP A 124 -2.51 9.36 26.52
C TRP A 124 -2.51 10.89 26.42
N ARG A 125 -1.66 11.59 27.19
CA ARG A 125 -1.50 13.07 27.11
C ARG A 125 -0.30 13.52 26.29
N GLU A 126 0.52 12.60 25.81
CA GLU A 126 1.62 12.89 24.88
C GLU A 126 1.19 12.55 23.45
N PRO A 127 1.78 13.19 22.43
CA PRO A 127 1.47 12.83 21.05
C PRO A 127 1.79 11.35 20.78
N PRO A 128 0.85 10.60 20.16
CA PRO A 128 1.06 9.19 19.88
C PRO A 128 2.25 8.99 18.94
N ARG A 129 3.05 7.95 19.21
CA ARG A 129 4.23 7.61 18.41
C ARG A 129 3.94 6.65 17.26
N ASP A 130 2.82 5.93 17.32
CA ASP A 130 2.41 4.93 16.34
C ASP A 130 0.98 5.19 15.85
N ALA A 131 0.67 4.73 14.65
CA ALA A 131 -0.65 4.76 14.06
C ALA A 131 -1.67 3.98 14.91
N LEU A 132 -1.26 2.84 15.49
CA LEU A 132 -2.12 2.07 16.40
C LEU A 132 -2.48 2.84 17.67
N ASP A 133 -1.51 3.55 18.25
CA ASP A 133 -1.72 4.36 19.45
C ASP A 133 -2.64 5.54 19.17
N THR A 134 -2.49 6.16 18.00
CA THR A 134 -3.39 7.24 17.57
C THR A 134 -4.83 6.76 17.50
N MET A 135 -5.07 5.56 16.97
CA MET A 135 -6.39 4.99 16.86
C MET A 135 -6.99 4.60 18.20
N VAL A 136 -6.21 3.94 19.06
CA VAL A 136 -6.66 3.55 20.40
C VAL A 136 -7.02 4.78 21.23
N LEU A 137 -6.17 5.82 21.23
CA LEU A 137 -6.44 7.06 21.96
C LEU A 137 -7.61 7.86 21.41
N GLY A 138 -7.88 7.77 20.10
CA GLY A 138 -9.04 8.40 19.47
C GLY A 138 -10.36 7.67 19.75
N ALA A 139 -10.33 6.37 20.02
CA ALA A 139 -11.51 5.54 20.28
C ALA A 139 -11.80 5.30 21.77
N ALA A 140 -10.78 5.42 22.63
CA ALA A 140 -10.92 5.21 24.08
C ALA A 140 -11.54 6.43 24.79
N ASP A 141 -12.19 6.17 25.92
CA ASP A 141 -12.64 7.23 26.82
C ASP A 141 -11.46 7.73 27.67
N LEU A 142 -11.00 8.94 27.35
CA LEU A 142 -9.84 9.56 28.02
C LEU A 142 -10.19 10.05 29.44
N ASP A 143 -11.47 10.32 29.73
CA ASP A 143 -11.90 10.76 31.06
C ASP A 143 -11.75 9.61 32.06
N GLU A 144 -12.00 8.37 31.62
CA GLU A 144 -11.72 7.19 32.44
C GLU A 144 -10.22 7.02 32.70
N CYS A 145 -9.36 7.34 31.72
CA CYS A 145 -7.91 7.23 31.86
C CYS A 145 -7.34 8.18 32.92
N ASP A 146 -7.95 9.35 33.12
CA ASP A 146 -7.52 10.35 34.09
C ASP A 146 -7.73 9.92 35.56
N ASN A 147 -8.52 8.88 35.80
CA ASN A 147 -8.63 8.22 37.11
C ASN A 147 -7.38 7.43 37.49
N TYR A 148 -6.47 7.19 36.55
CA TYR A 148 -5.24 6.45 36.78
C TYR A 148 -4.02 7.36 36.77
N THR A 149 -3.00 7.01 37.54
CA THR A 149 -1.70 7.70 37.55
C THR A 149 -0.63 6.76 37.03
N GLN A 150 0.02 7.12 35.93
CA GLN A 150 1.13 6.34 35.37
C GLN A 150 2.41 6.63 36.15
N THR A 151 2.96 5.59 36.76
CA THR A 151 4.19 5.67 37.58
C THR A 151 5.43 5.31 36.75
N GLU A 152 5.30 4.33 35.86
CA GLU A 152 6.38 3.84 35.02
C GLU A 152 5.84 3.53 33.62
N PHE A 153 6.62 3.84 32.60
CA PHE A 153 6.27 3.60 31.21
C PHE A 153 7.49 3.07 30.45
N VAL A 154 7.32 1.90 29.83
CA VAL A 154 8.30 1.26 28.95
C VAL A 154 7.79 1.41 27.52
N PRO A 155 8.46 2.23 26.67
CA PRO A 155 8.05 2.44 25.28
C PRO A 155 8.20 1.16 24.46
N PHE A 156 7.57 1.16 23.27
CA PHE A 156 7.71 0.06 22.32
C PHE A 156 9.18 -0.16 21.92
N ASP A 157 9.63 -1.40 22.07
CA ASP A 157 10.92 -1.87 21.59
C ASP A 157 10.69 -2.95 20.50
N PRO A 158 11.27 -2.83 19.29
CA PRO A 158 11.14 -3.83 18.22
C PRO A 158 11.57 -5.25 18.60
N THR A 159 12.47 -5.40 19.58
CA THR A 159 12.94 -6.72 20.04
C THR A 159 11.89 -7.39 20.93
N THR A 160 11.32 -6.64 21.87
CA THR A 160 10.28 -7.14 22.79
C THR A 160 8.87 -7.08 22.20
N LYS A 161 8.65 -6.29 21.13
CA LYS A 161 7.38 -6.10 20.41
C LYS A 161 6.18 -5.77 21.32
N ARG A 162 6.42 -5.10 22.44
CA ARG A 162 5.39 -4.69 23.40
C ARG A 162 5.72 -3.35 24.04
N THR A 163 4.67 -2.74 24.58
CA THR A 163 4.71 -1.53 25.41
C THR A 163 4.10 -1.92 26.76
N ALA A 164 4.64 -1.38 27.85
CA ALA A 164 4.12 -1.65 29.20
C ALA A 164 4.04 -0.36 30.02
N ALA A 165 3.04 -0.27 30.87
CA ALA A 165 2.86 0.82 31.81
C ALA A 165 2.46 0.28 33.17
N THR A 166 2.97 0.89 34.23
CA THR A 166 2.59 0.60 35.61
C THR A 166 1.78 1.77 36.16
N LEU A 167 0.58 1.48 36.64
CA LEU A 167 -0.43 2.45 36.99
C LEU A 167 -0.85 2.27 38.46
N VAL A 168 -1.30 3.37 39.05
CA VAL A 168 -2.00 3.38 40.34
C VAL A 168 -3.39 3.95 40.10
N ASP A 169 -4.42 3.19 40.44
CA ASP A 169 -5.80 3.66 40.42
C ASP A 169 -6.03 4.66 41.56
N LYS A 170 -6.50 5.87 41.26
CA LYS A 170 -6.76 6.89 42.29
C LYS A 170 -7.95 6.55 43.19
N ARG A 171 -8.86 5.66 42.74
CA ARG A 171 -10.07 5.30 43.49
C ARG A 171 -9.80 4.21 44.51
N THR A 172 -9.07 3.18 44.11
CA THR A 172 -8.78 1.99 44.94
C THR A 172 -7.38 2.03 45.56
N ASN A 173 -6.52 2.93 45.07
CA ASN A 173 -5.10 3.01 45.40
C ASN A 173 -4.33 1.71 45.11
N GLU A 174 -4.87 0.88 44.22
CA GLU A 174 -4.27 -0.38 43.81
C GLU A 174 -3.27 -0.16 42.68
N LYS A 175 -2.12 -0.84 42.77
CA LYS A 175 -1.06 -0.78 41.77
C LYS A 175 -1.18 -1.99 40.84
N PHE A 176 -1.29 -1.74 39.53
CA PHE A 176 -1.32 -2.79 38.52
C PHE A 176 -0.51 -2.36 37.29
N SER A 177 -0.10 -3.32 36.48
CA SER A 177 0.58 -3.05 35.21
C SER A 177 -0.30 -3.48 34.04
N VAL A 178 -0.19 -2.76 32.93
CA VAL A 178 -0.86 -3.05 31.67
C VAL A 178 0.18 -3.15 30.57
N THR A 179 -0.04 -4.04 29.62
CA THR A 179 0.84 -4.19 28.47
C THR A 179 0.02 -4.40 27.21
N LYS A 180 0.54 -3.88 26.10
CA LYS A 180 0.00 -4.10 24.76
C LYS A 180 1.11 -4.51 23.82
N GLY A 181 0.84 -5.38 22.87
CA GLY A 181 1.86 -5.83 21.94
C GLY A 181 1.41 -6.89 20.96
N ALA A 182 2.38 -7.46 20.26
CA ALA A 182 2.14 -8.57 19.35
C ALA A 182 1.53 -9.76 20.11
N PRO A 183 0.47 -10.40 19.60
CA PRO A 183 -0.22 -11.46 20.33
C PRO A 183 0.68 -12.60 20.81
N HIS A 184 1.57 -13.08 19.94
CA HIS A 184 2.54 -14.13 20.25
C HIS A 184 3.46 -13.80 21.44
N VAL A 185 3.77 -12.52 21.68
CA VAL A 185 4.59 -12.11 22.83
C VAL A 185 3.74 -12.02 24.09
N ILE A 186 2.54 -11.45 23.99
CA ILE A 186 1.67 -11.27 25.15
C ILE A 186 1.21 -12.62 25.71
N ILE A 187 0.90 -13.61 24.85
CA ILE A 187 0.51 -14.96 25.28
C ILE A 187 1.59 -15.62 26.13
N GLN A 188 2.88 -15.45 25.77
CA GLN A 188 4.01 -16.00 26.53
C GLN A 188 4.19 -15.39 27.93
N LEU A 189 3.54 -14.25 28.20
CA LEU A 189 3.60 -13.59 29.50
C LEU A 189 2.44 -14.01 30.42
N VAL A 190 1.35 -14.53 29.85
CA VAL A 190 0.09 -14.79 30.55
C VAL A 190 0.19 -16.05 31.39
N TYR A 191 -0.34 -16.02 32.62
CA TYR A 191 -0.23 -17.15 33.55
C TYR A 191 -0.94 -18.42 33.06
N ASN A 192 -2.02 -18.25 32.29
CA ASN A 192 -2.85 -19.34 31.76
C ASN A 192 -2.54 -19.64 30.29
N GLN A 193 -1.25 -19.64 29.95
CA GLN A 193 -0.79 -19.83 28.59
C GLN A 193 -1.34 -21.12 27.98
N ASP A 194 -1.22 -22.26 28.67
CA ASP A 194 -1.53 -23.57 28.10
C ASP A 194 -3.02 -23.77 27.77
N GLU A 195 -3.93 -23.13 28.50
CA GLU A 195 -5.38 -23.25 28.23
C GLU A 195 -5.86 -22.32 27.12
N ILE A 196 -5.24 -21.13 26.98
CA ILE A 196 -5.72 -20.06 26.10
C ILE A 196 -4.96 -20.03 24.76
N ASN A 197 -3.73 -20.57 24.70
CA ASN A 197 -2.84 -20.46 23.56
C ASN A 197 -3.48 -20.98 22.26
N ASP A 198 -4.05 -22.19 22.27
CA ASP A 198 -4.64 -22.80 21.08
C ASP A 198 -5.80 -21.96 20.53
N GLN A 199 -6.69 -21.47 21.41
CA GLN A 199 -7.81 -20.61 21.03
C GLN A 199 -7.33 -19.28 20.44
N VAL A 200 -6.30 -18.67 21.04
CA VAL A 200 -5.76 -17.39 20.55
C VAL A 200 -5.06 -17.55 19.21
N VAL A 201 -4.29 -18.61 19.02
CA VAL A 201 -3.61 -18.90 17.75
C VAL A 201 -4.63 -19.09 16.63
N GLU A 202 -5.70 -19.85 16.86
CA GLU A 202 -6.77 -20.04 15.88
C GLU A 202 -7.45 -18.71 15.51
N ILE A 203 -7.73 -17.85 16.50
CA ILE A 203 -8.30 -16.51 16.26
C ILE A 203 -7.34 -15.66 15.43
N ILE A 204 -6.04 -15.61 15.79
CA ILE A 204 -5.05 -14.82 15.06
C ILE A 204 -4.91 -15.30 13.62
N ASP A 205 -4.85 -16.61 13.39
CA ASP A 205 -4.71 -17.17 12.05
C ASP A 205 -5.95 -16.86 11.19
N SER A 206 -7.15 -16.95 11.77
CA SER A 206 -8.39 -16.59 11.08
C SER A 206 -8.46 -15.10 10.70
N LEU A 207 -7.91 -14.23 11.55
CA LEU A 207 -7.88 -12.78 11.35
C LEU A 207 -6.77 -12.40 10.36
N ALA A 208 -5.62 -13.04 10.43
CA ALA A 208 -4.52 -12.84 9.50
C ALA A 208 -4.91 -13.26 8.09
N ALA A 209 -5.64 -14.36 7.92
CA ALA A 209 -6.21 -14.77 6.64
C ALA A 209 -7.20 -13.74 6.05
N ARG A 210 -7.72 -12.82 6.86
CA ARG A 210 -8.57 -11.70 6.43
C ARG A 210 -7.80 -10.38 6.30
N GLY A 211 -6.47 -10.39 6.46
CA GLY A 211 -5.63 -9.18 6.47
C GLY A 211 -5.85 -8.27 7.67
N VAL A 212 -6.43 -8.80 8.76
CA VAL A 212 -6.73 -8.04 9.99
C VAL A 212 -5.54 -8.14 10.94
N ARG A 213 -5.02 -6.97 11.34
CA ARG A 213 -3.93 -6.86 12.30
C ARG A 213 -4.47 -6.98 13.72
N CYS A 214 -3.79 -7.77 14.55
CA CYS A 214 -4.17 -8.01 15.94
C CYS A 214 -3.22 -7.31 16.91
N LEU A 215 -3.76 -6.75 18.00
CA LEU A 215 -3.01 -6.22 19.14
C LEU A 215 -3.60 -6.80 20.42
N SER A 216 -2.79 -7.56 21.16
CA SER A 216 -3.23 -8.14 22.44
C SER A 216 -2.96 -7.17 23.58
N VAL A 217 -3.89 -7.14 24.53
CA VAL A 217 -3.83 -6.31 25.74
C VAL A 217 -3.93 -7.22 26.95
N ALA A 218 -3.00 -7.06 27.88
CA ALA A 218 -2.97 -7.81 29.13
C ALA A 218 -2.83 -6.88 30.34
N LYS A 219 -3.41 -7.29 31.46
CA LYS A 219 -3.37 -6.59 32.75
C LYS A 219 -2.80 -7.52 33.82
N THR A 220 -2.07 -6.95 34.78
CA THR A 220 -1.58 -7.66 35.95
C THR A 220 -2.61 -7.63 37.09
N ASP A 221 -2.79 -8.77 37.78
CA ASP A 221 -3.57 -8.85 39.03
C ASP A 221 -2.75 -8.39 40.25
N SER A 222 -3.39 -8.22 41.40
CA SER A 222 -2.81 -7.91 42.71
C SER A 222 -1.60 -8.79 43.11
N GLN A 223 -1.52 -10.01 42.57
CA GLN A 223 -0.42 -10.95 42.78
C GLN A 223 0.74 -10.84 41.77
N GLY A 224 0.70 -9.90 40.83
CA GLY A 224 1.76 -9.73 39.84
C GLY A 224 1.67 -10.67 38.62
N ARG A 225 0.56 -11.42 38.47
CA ARG A 225 0.34 -12.35 37.33
C ARG A 225 -0.32 -11.64 36.17
N TRP A 226 0.08 -11.93 34.92
CA TRP A 226 -0.49 -11.32 33.72
C TRP A 226 -1.70 -12.10 33.20
N HIS A 227 -2.80 -11.40 33.00
CA HIS A 227 -4.05 -11.89 32.46
C HIS A 227 -4.32 -11.28 31.08
N LEU A 228 -4.69 -12.08 30.09
CA LEU A 228 -5.07 -11.59 28.77
C LEU A 228 -6.48 -11.01 28.84
N CYS A 229 -6.63 -9.70 28.67
CA CYS A 229 -7.95 -9.06 28.73
C CYS A 229 -8.67 -9.19 27.39
N GLY A 230 -7.96 -8.95 26.29
CA GLY A 230 -8.52 -9.11 24.96
C GLY A 230 -7.57 -8.82 23.81
N ILE A 231 -8.08 -9.04 22.59
CA ILE A 231 -7.40 -8.80 21.33
C ILE A 231 -8.19 -7.74 20.56
N LEU A 232 -7.56 -6.58 20.38
CA LEU A 232 -8.05 -5.53 19.50
C LEU A 232 -7.67 -5.84 18.06
N THR A 233 -8.60 -5.58 17.15
CA THR A 233 -8.44 -5.87 15.74
C THR A 233 -8.44 -4.57 14.93
N PHE A 234 -7.54 -4.49 13.96
CA PHE A 234 -7.34 -3.32 13.11
C PHE A 234 -7.26 -3.74 11.66
N LEU A 235 -7.88 -2.96 10.78
CA LEU A 235 -7.85 -3.20 9.34
C LEU A 235 -7.37 -1.93 8.62
N ASP A 236 -6.55 -2.09 7.59
CA ASP A 236 -6.28 -1.02 6.63
C ASP A 236 -7.25 -1.17 5.45
N PRO A 237 -8.35 -0.40 5.39
CA PRO A 237 -9.39 -0.61 4.40
C PRO A 237 -8.85 -0.35 2.98
N PRO A 238 -9.26 -1.18 2.00
CA PRO A 238 -8.96 -0.90 0.60
C PRO A 238 -9.64 0.40 0.18
N ARG A 239 -9.07 1.10 -0.81
CA ARG A 239 -9.76 2.25 -1.40
C ARG A 239 -11.06 1.80 -2.07
N PRO A 240 -12.12 2.63 -2.05
CA PRO A 240 -13.42 2.24 -2.60
C PRO A 240 -13.37 1.91 -4.11
N ASP A 241 -12.42 2.49 -4.83
CA ASP A 241 -12.17 2.28 -6.26
C ASP A 241 -11.23 1.10 -6.55
N THR A 242 -10.51 0.56 -5.56
CA THR A 242 -9.50 -0.51 -5.77
C THR A 242 -10.11 -1.73 -6.43
N LYS A 243 -11.24 -2.23 -5.91
CA LYS A 243 -11.92 -3.43 -6.44
C LYS A 243 -12.33 -3.25 -7.90
N GLU A 244 -12.92 -2.12 -8.21
CA GLU A 244 -13.37 -1.80 -9.57
C GLU A 244 -12.18 -1.58 -10.50
N THR A 245 -11.10 -0.94 -10.03
CA THR A 245 -9.88 -0.71 -10.80
C THR A 245 -9.21 -2.02 -11.17
N ILE A 246 -9.06 -2.95 -10.22
CA ILE A 246 -8.50 -4.29 -10.50
C ILE A 246 -9.36 -5.03 -11.52
N ARG A 247 -10.70 -4.98 -11.36
CA ARG A 247 -11.64 -5.60 -12.29
C ARG A 247 -11.47 -5.03 -13.71
N ARG A 248 -11.42 -3.70 -13.84
CA ARG A 248 -11.24 -3.03 -15.13
C ARG A 248 -9.86 -3.30 -15.73
N SER A 249 -8.80 -3.32 -14.93
CA SER A 249 -7.46 -3.69 -15.40
C SER A 249 -7.44 -5.08 -16.03
N LYS A 250 -8.04 -6.08 -15.36
CA LYS A 250 -8.20 -7.43 -15.92
C LYS A 250 -8.99 -7.42 -17.24
N GLN A 251 -10.06 -6.63 -17.33
CA GLN A 251 -10.84 -6.48 -18.59
C GLN A 251 -10.02 -5.89 -19.74
N TYR A 252 -9.06 -5.02 -19.45
CA TYR A 252 -8.13 -4.47 -20.44
C TYR A 252 -6.90 -5.35 -20.71
N GLY A 253 -6.84 -6.56 -20.15
CA GLY A 253 -5.73 -7.49 -20.33
C GLY A 253 -4.48 -7.15 -19.50
N VAL A 254 -4.63 -6.32 -18.46
CA VAL A 254 -3.56 -5.96 -17.53
C VAL A 254 -3.73 -6.77 -16.24
N ASP A 255 -2.80 -7.70 -15.99
CA ASP A 255 -2.75 -8.44 -14.72
C ASP A 255 -2.28 -7.52 -13.59
N VAL A 256 -2.84 -7.66 -12.40
CA VAL A 256 -2.47 -6.83 -11.24
C VAL A 256 -1.82 -7.72 -10.19
N LYS A 257 -0.58 -7.40 -9.81
CA LYS A 257 0.16 -8.08 -8.74
C LYS A 257 0.36 -7.14 -7.58
N MET A 258 -0.01 -7.60 -6.40
CA MET A 258 0.30 -6.90 -5.16
C MET A 258 1.75 -7.19 -4.77
N VAL A 259 2.48 -6.13 -4.42
CA VAL A 259 3.82 -6.23 -3.80
C VAL A 259 3.70 -5.67 -2.39
N THR A 260 4.10 -6.44 -1.39
CA THR A 260 4.06 -6.02 0.02
C THR A 260 5.27 -6.56 0.77
N GLY A 261 5.81 -5.77 1.70
CA GLY A 261 6.88 -6.19 2.61
C GLY A 261 6.37 -6.86 3.90
N ARG A 262 5.06 -7.11 4.01
CA ARG A 262 4.45 -7.73 5.20
C ARG A 262 4.54 -9.27 5.14
N PRO A 263 4.57 -9.97 6.29
CA PRO A 263 4.61 -11.43 6.34
C PRO A 263 3.45 -12.07 5.57
N CYS A 264 3.68 -13.26 4.99
CA CYS A 264 2.78 -13.92 4.03
C CYS A 264 1.33 -14.14 4.49
N ALA A 265 1.03 -14.13 5.79
CA ALA A 265 -0.34 -14.30 6.26
C ALA A 265 -1.28 -13.18 5.76
N ASP A 266 -0.75 -11.97 5.52
CA ASP A 266 -1.48 -10.85 4.90
C ASP A 266 -1.65 -11.00 3.36
N CYS A 267 -1.01 -12.00 2.73
CA CYS A 267 -0.92 -12.14 1.27
C CYS A 267 -1.92 -13.16 0.70
N GLU A 268 -2.32 -14.17 1.46
CA GLU A 268 -3.20 -15.25 0.98
C GLU A 268 -4.69 -14.88 0.98
N GLY A 269 -5.10 -13.86 1.74
CA GLY A 269 -6.49 -13.39 1.81
C GLY A 269 -6.89 -12.28 0.84
N ASP A 270 -5.91 -11.59 0.23
CA ASP A 270 -6.12 -10.25 -0.34
C ASP A 270 -6.18 -10.19 -1.87
N VAL A 271 -6.07 -11.34 -2.54
CA VAL A 271 -6.59 -11.46 -3.91
C VAL A 271 -7.98 -12.04 -3.76
N PRO A 272 -9.06 -11.23 -3.75
CA PRO A 272 -10.39 -11.81 -3.78
C PRO A 272 -10.45 -12.73 -4.99
N HIS A 273 -10.71 -14.01 -4.75
CA HIS A 273 -11.17 -14.93 -5.77
C HIS A 273 -12.46 -14.35 -6.35
N ALA A 274 -12.30 -13.53 -7.39
CA ALA A 274 -13.31 -12.95 -8.24
C ALA A 274 -12.72 -12.85 -9.66
#